data_AF-A0A971HD93-F1
#
_entry.id   AF-A0A971HD93-F1
#
_cell.length_a   1.000
_cell.length_b   1.000
_cell.length_c   1.000
_cell.angle_alpha   90.00
_cell.angle_beta   90.00
_cell.angle_gamma   90.00
#
_symmetry.space_group_name_H-M   'P 1'
#
loop_
_entity.id
_entity.type
_entity.pdbx_description
1 polymer ?
#
loop_
_entity_poly.entity_id
_entity_poly.type
_entity_poly.pdbx_seq_one_letter_code
_entity_poly.pdbx_strand_id
1 'polypeptide(L)'
;MNIENVSALDDLLNTMNDPAKAPPQETTEPAPAEVEEKETEVVEETAEAESTESEPKEEEQEKVNPEDYFFDNRKQNQAFAAMRVENKELKGVYERLRTIMGIDPNLPPSEQMQAVNAGLIAAEAQARELPEDVLTQSYQNEERLSKAEEELLRTHADLGFQKVMDTYKLKPDDLRAFAQQLSEAGKNPYATSMDLLQEYRLLNFDTLIEKAKSEGIKEERARASKVAASATQPSEAVGAPETPPESISTVAGLNRLLENRK
;
A
#
# COMPACT_ATOMS: atom_id res chain seq x y z
N MET A 1 -20.55 46.49 4.11
CA MET A 1 -21.42 45.37 3.70
C MET A 1 -22.08 45.78 2.41
N ASN A 2 -21.79 45.07 1.31
CA ASN A 2 -22.67 44.91 0.17
C ASN A 2 -22.31 43.56 -0.45
N ILE A 3 -23.32 42.71 -0.51
CA ILE A 3 -23.32 41.31 -0.93
C ILE A 3 -23.86 41.34 -2.36
N GLU A 4 -22.99 41.29 -3.37
CA GLU A 4 -23.44 41.26 -4.77
C GLU A 4 -22.82 40.13 -5.60
N ASN A 5 -21.90 39.32 -5.05
CA ASN A 5 -21.20 38.28 -5.82
C ASN A 5 -21.55 36.83 -5.43
N VAL A 6 -22.57 36.60 -4.61
CA VAL A 6 -22.99 35.23 -4.23
C VAL A 6 -23.97 34.63 -5.25
N SER A 7 -24.73 35.45 -5.97
CA SER A 7 -25.74 34.97 -6.93
C SER A 7 -25.16 34.43 -8.25
N ALA A 8 -23.94 34.82 -8.63
CA ALA A 8 -23.29 34.28 -9.83
C ALA A 8 -22.71 32.86 -9.61
N LEU A 9 -22.49 32.46 -8.35
CA LEU A 9 -21.96 31.14 -8.02
C LEU A 9 -23.07 30.09 -7.90
N ASP A 10 -24.26 30.49 -7.43
CA ASP A 10 -25.45 29.61 -7.36
C ASP A 10 -26.03 29.28 -8.74
N ASP A 11 -25.96 30.20 -9.71
CA ASP A 11 -26.40 29.92 -11.08
C ASP A 11 -25.47 28.93 -11.81
N LEU A 12 -24.18 28.89 -11.47
CA LEU A 12 -23.25 27.92 -12.05
C LEU A 12 -23.47 26.52 -11.48
N LEU A 13 -23.76 26.42 -10.17
CA LEU A 13 -24.01 25.17 -9.48
C LEU A 13 -25.35 24.50 -9.86
N ASN A 14 -26.37 25.27 -10.28
CA ASN A 14 -27.64 24.71 -10.74
C ASN A 14 -27.62 24.19 -12.20
N THR A 15 -26.61 24.55 -13.02
CA THR A 15 -26.51 24.05 -14.41
C THR A 15 -25.81 22.70 -14.56
N MET A 16 -25.17 22.19 -13.50
CA MET A 16 -24.48 20.88 -13.53
C MET A 16 -25.32 19.70 -13.05
N ASN A 17 -26.60 19.90 -12.72
CA ASN A 17 -27.46 18.84 -12.17
C ASN A 17 -28.65 18.45 -13.07
N ASP A 18 -28.49 18.55 -14.40
CA ASP A 18 -29.51 18.13 -15.38
C ASP A 18 -29.11 16.81 -16.09
N PRO A 19 -29.69 15.65 -15.69
CA PRO A 19 -29.36 14.35 -16.27
C PRO A 19 -30.26 14.07 -17.49
N ALA A 20 -30.09 14.81 -18.58
CA ALA A 20 -30.85 14.54 -19.81
C ALA A 20 -30.20 15.09 -21.09
N LYS A 21 -29.04 14.55 -21.51
CA LYS A 21 -28.67 14.60 -22.94
C LYS A 21 -27.62 13.56 -23.32
N ALA A 22 -28.08 12.37 -23.74
CA ALA A 22 -27.28 11.43 -24.50
C ALA A 22 -27.05 11.96 -25.93
N PRO A 23 -25.83 11.91 -26.48
CA PRO A 23 -25.60 11.93 -27.92
C PRO A 23 -25.52 10.50 -28.49
N PRO A 24 -25.85 10.33 -29.79
CA PRO A 24 -26.19 9.05 -30.40
C PRO A 24 -24.98 8.16 -30.71
N GLN A 25 -25.23 6.84 -30.64
CA GLN A 25 -24.38 5.80 -31.23
C GLN A 25 -24.37 5.93 -32.76
N GLU A 26 -23.19 6.03 -33.35
CA GLU A 26 -22.95 5.68 -34.75
C GLU A 26 -21.73 4.75 -34.84
N THR A 27 -21.98 3.62 -35.48
CA THR A 27 -21.09 2.52 -35.83
C THR A 27 -20.06 2.95 -36.88
N THR A 28 -18.78 2.59 -36.69
CA THR A 28 -17.92 2.12 -37.78
C THR A 28 -16.74 1.33 -37.21
N GLU A 29 -16.81 0.03 -37.45
CA GLU A 29 -15.74 -0.96 -37.43
C GLU A 29 -14.74 -0.67 -38.57
N PRO A 30 -13.43 -0.88 -38.35
CA PRO A 30 -12.71 -1.65 -39.37
C PRO A 30 -11.81 -2.74 -38.78
N ALA A 31 -11.78 -3.83 -39.52
CA ALA A 31 -10.99 -5.04 -39.37
C ALA A 31 -9.46 -4.80 -39.37
N PRO A 32 -8.67 -5.72 -38.78
CA PRO A 32 -7.22 -5.64 -38.78
C PRO A 32 -6.65 -6.00 -40.15
N ALA A 33 -5.79 -5.13 -40.68
CA ALA A 33 -4.99 -5.39 -41.85
C ALA A 33 -3.76 -6.23 -41.47
N GLU A 34 -3.67 -7.38 -42.15
CA GLU A 34 -2.55 -8.29 -42.29
C GLU A 34 -1.41 -7.61 -43.10
N VAL A 35 -0.21 -7.52 -42.54
CA VAL A 35 1.05 -7.21 -43.25
C VAL A 35 2.17 -7.99 -42.55
N GLU A 36 2.49 -9.18 -43.05
CA GLU A 36 3.63 -9.44 -43.96
C GLU A 36 4.99 -9.38 -43.22
N GLU A 37 5.33 -10.50 -42.59
CA GLU A 37 6.69 -10.80 -42.12
C GLU A 37 7.61 -10.96 -43.36
N LYS A 38 8.60 -10.08 -43.48
CA LYS A 38 9.71 -10.26 -44.41
C LYS A 38 10.98 -10.60 -43.66
N GLU A 39 11.50 -11.76 -44.05
CA GLU A 39 12.82 -12.31 -43.76
C GLU A 39 13.93 -11.27 -43.95
N THR A 40 14.92 -11.29 -43.05
CA THR A 40 16.30 -10.97 -43.41
C THR A 40 17.25 -11.95 -42.75
N GLU A 41 18.14 -12.45 -43.59
CA GLU A 41 19.08 -13.54 -43.44
C GLU A 41 20.08 -13.37 -42.29
N VAL A 42 20.36 -14.51 -41.67
CA VAL A 42 21.56 -14.80 -40.89
C VAL A 42 22.73 -14.92 -41.86
N VAL A 43 23.78 -14.13 -41.68
CA VAL A 43 25.10 -14.36 -42.30
C VAL A 43 26.08 -14.72 -41.19
N GLU A 44 26.69 -15.89 -41.36
CA GLU A 44 27.67 -16.55 -40.50
C GLU A 44 29.11 -16.22 -40.96
N GLU A 45 30.05 -16.29 -40.01
CA GLU A 45 31.51 -16.53 -40.16
C GLU A 45 32.38 -15.42 -40.82
N THR A 46 33.50 -14.95 -40.25
CA THR A 46 34.71 -15.74 -39.93
C THR A 46 35.78 -14.91 -39.17
N ALA A 47 36.55 -15.66 -38.35
CA ALA A 47 38.01 -15.62 -38.15
C ALA A 47 38.72 -14.58 -37.24
N GLU A 48 39.39 -15.20 -36.25
CA GLU A 48 40.49 -14.81 -35.35
C GLU A 48 41.66 -14.01 -35.96
N ALA A 49 42.33 -13.19 -35.13
CA ALA A 49 43.79 -13.21 -34.97
C ALA A 49 44.26 -12.43 -33.72
N GLU A 50 45.38 -12.92 -33.21
CA GLU A 50 45.98 -12.83 -31.87
C GLU A 50 47.01 -11.69 -31.70
N SER A 51 47.49 -11.51 -30.45
CA SER A 51 48.77 -10.87 -30.02
C SER A 51 48.76 -9.33 -29.82
N THR A 52 49.36 -8.70 -28.80
CA THR A 52 50.40 -9.10 -27.84
C THR A 52 50.40 -8.14 -26.61
N GLU A 53 50.47 -8.72 -25.41
CA GLU A 53 51.29 -8.38 -24.22
C GLU A 53 51.75 -6.93 -23.94
N SER A 54 51.40 -6.41 -22.75
CA SER A 54 52.20 -5.50 -21.90
C SER A 54 51.53 -5.30 -20.51
N GLU A 55 51.87 -6.13 -19.53
CA GLU A 55 51.83 -5.79 -18.08
C GLU A 55 53.13 -5.00 -17.72
N PRO A 56 53.33 -4.38 -16.53
CA PRO A 56 52.65 -4.60 -15.23
C PRO A 56 52.38 -3.34 -14.37
N LYS A 57 51.50 -3.46 -13.36
CA LYS A 57 51.88 -3.20 -11.94
C LYS A 57 50.82 -3.71 -10.96
N GLU A 58 51.27 -4.63 -10.11
CA GLU A 58 50.56 -5.19 -8.96
C GLU A 58 50.14 -4.10 -7.97
N GLU A 59 48.86 -4.09 -7.59
CA GLU A 59 48.42 -3.71 -6.25
C GLU A 59 47.72 -4.92 -5.63
N GLU A 60 48.12 -5.20 -4.39
CA GLU A 60 47.82 -6.39 -3.60
C GLU A 60 46.32 -6.69 -3.51
N GLN A 61 45.90 -7.80 -4.14
CA GLN A 61 44.65 -8.46 -3.76
C GLN A 61 44.93 -9.31 -2.51
N GLU A 62 44.46 -8.82 -1.38
CA GLU A 62 44.30 -9.58 -0.16
C GLU A 62 43.50 -10.86 -0.49
N LYS A 63 44.16 -12.03 -0.41
CA LYS A 63 43.56 -13.33 -0.68
C LYS A 63 42.47 -13.61 0.36
N VAL A 64 41.23 -13.25 0.06
CA VAL A 64 40.07 -13.79 0.76
C VAL A 64 39.90 -15.24 0.33
N ASN A 65 40.13 -16.15 1.28
CA ASN A 65 40.07 -17.59 1.10
C ASN A 65 38.68 -18.00 0.54
N PRO A 66 38.57 -18.69 -0.60
CA PRO A 66 37.30 -18.92 -1.29
C PRO A 66 36.40 -20.00 -0.65
N GLU A 67 36.66 -20.44 0.59
CA GLU A 67 35.93 -21.53 1.23
C GLU A 67 34.93 -21.14 2.34
N ASP A 68 34.79 -19.86 2.70
CA ASP A 68 33.92 -19.44 3.82
C ASP A 68 32.55 -18.82 3.45
N TYR A 69 32.11 -18.88 2.19
CA TYR A 69 30.78 -18.37 1.80
C TYR A 69 30.03 -19.32 0.85
N PHE A 70 29.78 -20.55 1.28
CA PHE A 70 29.14 -21.56 0.43
C PHE A 70 27.60 -21.57 0.41
N PHE A 71 26.89 -20.78 1.23
CA PHE A 71 25.43 -20.72 1.17
C PHE A 71 24.88 -19.29 1.39
N ASP A 72 23.93 -18.90 0.54
CA ASP A 72 23.00 -17.74 0.60
C ASP A 72 23.23 -16.43 -0.17
N ASN A 73 24.42 -16.13 -0.73
CA ASN A 73 24.61 -14.85 -1.47
C ASN A 73 24.66 -14.94 -3.01
N ARG A 74 24.45 -16.12 -3.63
CA ARG A 74 24.54 -16.25 -5.10
C ARG A 74 23.55 -15.38 -5.88
N LYS A 75 22.28 -15.31 -5.45
CA LYS A 75 21.26 -14.47 -6.10
C LYS A 75 21.54 -12.98 -5.93
N GLN A 76 21.97 -12.56 -4.74
CA GLN A 76 22.35 -11.16 -4.48
C GLN A 76 23.58 -10.77 -5.29
N ASN A 77 24.62 -11.61 -5.32
CA ASN A 77 25.83 -11.38 -6.12
C ASN A 77 25.53 -11.34 -7.62
N GLN A 78 24.59 -12.15 -8.11
CA GLN A 78 24.11 -12.07 -9.49
C GLN A 78 23.37 -10.76 -9.76
N ALA A 79 22.52 -10.29 -8.85
CA ALA A 79 21.85 -9.00 -8.98
C ALA A 79 22.85 -7.83 -8.99
N PHE A 80 23.88 -7.85 -8.13
CA PHE A 80 24.94 -6.85 -8.15
C PHE A 80 25.81 -6.92 -9.41
N ALA A 81 26.10 -8.12 -9.92
CA ALA A 81 26.82 -8.28 -11.18
C ALA A 81 26.00 -7.72 -12.36
N ALA A 82 24.71 -8.03 -12.42
CA ALA A 82 23.79 -7.50 -13.42
C ALA A 82 23.70 -5.97 -13.35
N MET A 83 23.52 -5.40 -12.14
CA MET A 83 23.50 -3.94 -11.97
C MET A 83 24.82 -3.27 -12.35
N ARG A 84 25.97 -3.91 -12.15
CA ARG A 84 27.26 -3.35 -12.61
C ARG A 84 27.35 -3.30 -14.13
N VAL A 85 26.85 -4.32 -14.82
CA VAL A 85 26.79 -4.33 -16.28
C VAL A 85 25.83 -3.25 -16.77
N GLU A 86 24.61 -3.20 -16.23
CA GLU A 86 23.61 -2.19 -16.56
C GLU A 86 24.13 -0.76 -16.32
N ASN A 87 24.75 -0.50 -15.17
CA ASN A 87 25.35 0.80 -14.88
C ASN A 87 26.48 1.17 -15.86
N LYS A 88 27.27 0.19 -16.30
CA LYS A 88 28.32 0.40 -17.30
C LYS A 88 27.72 0.73 -18.67
N GLU A 89 26.65 0.05 -19.06
CA GLU A 89 25.92 0.31 -20.30
C GLU A 89 25.26 1.69 -20.28
N LEU A 90 24.53 2.03 -19.21
CA LEU A 90 23.91 3.33 -19.02
C LEU A 90 24.94 4.46 -19.05
N LYS A 91 26.08 4.27 -18.36
CA LYS A 91 27.18 5.24 -18.41
C LYS A 91 27.73 5.40 -19.83
N GLY A 92 27.90 4.32 -20.58
CA GLY A 92 28.35 4.38 -21.97
C GLY A 92 27.35 5.06 -22.90
N VAL A 93 26.04 4.84 -22.73
CA VAL A 93 24.99 5.56 -23.46
C VAL A 93 25.03 7.05 -23.12
N TYR A 94 25.12 7.39 -21.84
CA TYR A 94 25.20 8.76 -21.37
C TYR A 94 26.43 9.51 -21.91
N GLU A 95 27.61 8.89 -21.87
CA GLU A 95 28.84 9.49 -22.41
C GLU A 95 28.76 9.73 -23.92
N ARG A 96 28.12 8.82 -24.67
CA ARG A 96 27.84 9.00 -26.10
C ARG A 96 26.86 10.15 -26.33
N LEU A 97 25.77 10.21 -25.58
CA LEU A 97 24.76 11.27 -25.70
C LEU A 97 25.36 12.66 -25.39
N ARG A 98 26.15 12.76 -24.32
CA ARG A 98 26.97 13.93 -23.98
C ARG A 98 27.83 14.38 -25.15
N THR A 99 28.55 13.44 -25.76
CA THR A 99 29.49 13.72 -26.85
C THR A 99 28.75 14.21 -28.11
N ILE A 100 27.63 13.56 -28.45
CA ILE A 100 26.78 13.93 -29.60
C ILE A 100 26.25 15.36 -29.43
N MET A 101 25.87 15.74 -28.21
CA MET A 101 25.32 17.07 -27.92
C MET A 101 26.39 18.11 -27.54
N GLY A 102 27.67 17.75 -27.61
CA GLY A 102 28.79 18.67 -27.36
C GLY A 102 28.89 19.18 -25.92
N ILE A 103 28.38 18.43 -24.94
CA ILE A 103 28.38 18.82 -23.53
C ILE A 103 29.77 18.56 -22.92
N ASP A 104 30.33 19.55 -22.22
CA ASP A 104 31.67 19.46 -21.65
C ASP A 104 31.72 18.41 -20.51
N PRO A 105 32.64 17.42 -20.60
CA PRO A 105 32.79 16.35 -19.61
C PRO A 105 33.26 16.82 -18.24
N ASN A 106 33.75 18.05 -18.11
CA ASN A 106 34.27 18.59 -16.85
C ASN A 106 33.21 19.29 -15.99
N LEU A 107 31.98 19.49 -16.50
CA LEU A 107 30.89 20.04 -15.68
C LEU A 107 30.54 19.07 -14.53
N PRO A 108 29.99 19.56 -13.41
CA PRO A 108 29.46 18.68 -12.38
C PRO A 108 28.33 17.80 -12.94
N PRO A 109 28.16 16.55 -12.45
CA PRO A 109 27.20 15.59 -13.02
C PRO A 109 25.76 16.13 -13.12
N SER A 110 25.33 16.95 -12.16
CA SER A 110 24.00 17.56 -12.17
C SER A 110 23.81 18.53 -13.32
N GLU A 111 24.82 19.34 -13.63
CA GLU A 111 24.76 20.31 -14.74
C GLU A 111 24.88 19.61 -16.08
N GLN A 112 25.69 18.55 -16.17
CA GLN A 112 25.76 17.74 -17.39
C GLN A 112 24.39 17.11 -17.71
N MET A 113 23.69 16.56 -16.71
CA MET A 113 22.33 16.02 -16.90
C MET A 113 21.32 17.09 -17.32
N GLN A 114 21.40 18.30 -16.75
CA GLN A 114 20.54 19.41 -17.17
C GLN A 114 20.82 19.81 -18.61
N ALA A 115 22.08 19.91 -19.02
CA ALA A 115 22.45 20.18 -20.40
C ALA A 115 21.99 19.07 -21.35
N VAL A 116 22.04 17.81 -20.89
CA VAL A 116 21.51 16.68 -21.66
C VAL A 116 20.00 16.81 -21.88
N ASN A 117 19.25 17.08 -20.80
CA ASN A 117 17.81 17.25 -20.88
C ASN A 117 17.42 18.45 -21.74
N ALA A 118 18.12 19.59 -21.62
CA ALA A 118 17.86 20.77 -22.46
C ALA A 118 18.11 20.47 -23.95
N GLY A 119 19.22 19.80 -24.28
CA GLY A 119 19.51 19.39 -25.65
C GLY A 119 18.47 18.43 -26.22
N LEU A 120 17.96 17.51 -25.40
CA LEU A 120 16.88 16.60 -25.80
C LEU A 120 15.57 17.35 -26.06
N ILE A 121 15.18 18.28 -25.19
CA ILE A 121 13.98 19.09 -25.36
C ILE A 121 14.08 19.96 -26.63
N ALA A 122 15.24 20.57 -26.89
CA ALA A 122 15.46 21.36 -28.11
C ALA A 122 15.36 20.49 -29.37
N ALA A 123 15.92 19.28 -29.36
CA ALA A 123 15.82 18.34 -30.48
C ALA A 123 14.37 17.87 -30.70
N GLU A 124 13.63 17.59 -29.62
CA GLU A 124 12.22 17.21 -29.69
C GLU A 124 11.33 18.36 -30.15
N ALA A 125 11.59 19.59 -29.67
CA ALA A 125 10.93 20.82 -30.09
C ALA A 125 11.06 21.01 -31.60
N GLN A 126 12.28 20.85 -32.12
CA GLN A 126 12.55 20.93 -33.55
C GLN A 126 11.86 19.81 -34.33
N ALA A 127 11.86 18.57 -33.81
CA ALA A 127 11.24 17.43 -34.47
C ALA A 127 9.71 17.53 -34.54
N ARG A 128 9.08 18.17 -33.55
CA ARG A 128 7.62 18.35 -33.45
C ARG A 128 7.13 19.73 -33.91
N GLU A 129 8.02 20.60 -34.36
CA GLU A 129 7.71 21.99 -34.72
C GLU A 129 7.01 22.78 -33.59
N LEU A 130 7.37 22.48 -32.35
CA LEU A 130 6.81 23.12 -31.15
C LEU A 130 7.83 24.11 -30.55
N PRO A 131 7.38 25.18 -29.88
CA PRO A 131 8.28 26.03 -29.10
C PRO A 131 8.91 25.27 -27.93
N GLU A 132 10.22 25.41 -27.74
CA GLU A 132 10.98 24.77 -26.66
C GLU A 132 10.43 25.11 -25.27
N ASP A 133 10.03 26.38 -25.07
CA ASP A 133 9.41 26.86 -23.84
C ASP A 133 8.15 26.06 -23.47
N VAL A 134 7.35 25.68 -24.46
CA VAL A 134 6.10 24.93 -24.26
C VAL A 134 6.41 23.51 -23.80
N LEU A 135 7.38 22.83 -24.43
CA LEU A 135 7.78 21.48 -24.01
C LEU A 135 8.43 21.49 -22.62
N THR A 136 9.29 22.47 -22.35
CA THR A 136 9.90 22.63 -21.03
C THR A 136 8.85 22.80 -19.94
N GLN A 137 7.85 23.65 -20.17
CA GLN A 137 6.73 23.83 -19.23
C GLN A 137 5.89 22.56 -19.09
N SER A 138 5.66 21.82 -20.17
CA SER A 138 4.93 20.55 -20.13
C SER A 138 5.62 19.54 -19.22
N TYR A 139 6.93 19.33 -19.40
CA TYR A 139 7.70 18.40 -18.57
C TYR A 139 7.74 18.83 -17.10
N GLN A 140 7.90 20.13 -16.83
CA GLN A 140 7.84 20.64 -15.45
C GLN A 140 6.46 20.44 -14.82
N ASN A 141 5.38 20.62 -15.58
CA ASN A 141 4.02 20.40 -15.09
C ASN A 141 3.77 18.91 -14.84
N GLU A 142 4.22 18.03 -15.73
CA GLU A 142 4.10 16.58 -15.57
C GLU A 142 4.87 16.10 -14.33
N GLU A 143 6.09 16.58 -14.11
CA GLU A 143 6.87 16.25 -12.92
C GLU A 143 6.16 16.73 -11.64
N ARG A 144 5.59 17.93 -11.65
CA ARG A 144 4.83 18.47 -10.51
C ARG A 144 3.55 17.67 -10.25
N LEU A 145 2.85 17.26 -11.31
CA LEU A 145 1.64 16.44 -11.19
C LEU A 145 2.00 15.05 -10.65
N SER A 146 3.01 14.40 -11.21
CA SER A 146 3.50 13.11 -10.74
C SER A 146 3.88 13.15 -9.26
N LYS A 147 4.64 14.16 -8.81
CA LYS A 147 4.97 14.34 -7.39
C LYS A 147 3.74 14.57 -6.53
N ALA A 148 2.79 15.40 -6.99
CA ALA A 148 1.56 15.64 -6.25
C ALA A 148 0.70 14.36 -6.14
N GLU A 149 0.63 13.56 -7.20
CA GLU A 149 -0.06 12.27 -7.20
C GLU A 149 0.59 11.28 -6.23
N GLU A 150 1.92 11.17 -6.22
CA GLU A 150 2.66 10.34 -5.27
C GLU A 150 2.40 10.78 -3.81
N GLU A 151 2.40 12.09 -3.55
CA GLU A 151 2.08 12.63 -2.23
C GLU A 151 0.63 12.33 -1.82
N LEU A 152 -0.32 12.44 -2.75
CA LEU A 152 -1.72 12.08 -2.51
C LEU A 152 -1.87 10.59 -2.21
N LEU A 153 -1.22 9.72 -2.98
CA LEU A 153 -1.23 8.27 -2.74
C LEU A 153 -0.63 7.94 -1.38
N ARG A 154 0.50 8.58 -1.03
CA ARG A 154 1.15 8.38 0.27
C ARG A 154 0.28 8.82 1.43
N THR A 155 -0.27 10.02 1.37
CA THR A 155 -1.17 10.53 2.42
C THR A 155 -2.43 9.68 2.55
N HIS A 156 -2.99 9.22 1.42
CA HIS A 156 -4.14 8.31 1.42
C HIS A 156 -3.81 6.96 2.07
N ALA A 157 -2.66 6.37 1.73
CA ALA A 157 -2.18 5.13 2.33
C ALA A 157 -1.96 5.28 3.84
N ASP A 158 -1.25 6.34 4.28
CA ASP A 158 -0.97 6.63 5.69
C ASP A 158 -2.27 6.77 6.49
N LEU A 159 -3.23 7.55 5.98
CA LEU A 159 -4.55 7.70 6.60
C LEU A 159 -5.35 6.40 6.62
N GLY A 160 -5.25 5.58 5.56
CA GLY A 160 -5.91 4.28 5.50
C GLY A 160 -5.35 3.31 6.55
N PHE A 161 -4.03 3.23 6.69
CA PHE A 161 -3.40 2.44 7.74
C PHE A 161 -3.77 2.93 9.14
N GLN A 162 -3.79 4.24 9.36
CA GLN A 162 -4.23 4.82 10.63
C GLN A 162 -5.69 4.44 10.93
N LYS A 163 -6.60 4.53 9.96
CA LYS A 163 -8.00 4.10 10.14
C LYS A 163 -8.13 2.62 10.49
N VAL A 164 -7.34 1.74 9.85
CA VAL A 164 -7.31 0.30 10.17
C VAL A 164 -6.83 0.09 11.62
N MET A 165 -5.74 0.76 12.00
CA MET A 165 -5.21 0.72 13.36
C MET A 165 -6.27 1.16 14.38
N ASP A 166 -6.94 2.30 14.14
CA ASP A 166 -7.92 2.87 15.05
C ASP A 166 -9.21 2.05 15.15
N THR A 167 -9.66 1.46 14.05
CA THR A 167 -10.90 0.67 13.99
C THR A 167 -10.74 -0.68 14.67
N TYR A 168 -9.62 -1.37 14.42
CA TYR A 168 -9.37 -2.72 14.95
C TYR A 168 -8.48 -2.74 16.20
N LYS A 169 -8.08 -1.56 16.68
CA LYS A 169 -7.18 -1.37 17.84
C LYS A 169 -5.90 -2.19 17.70
N LEU A 170 -5.32 -2.16 16.50
CA LEU A 170 -4.11 -2.91 16.17
C LEU A 170 -2.87 -2.27 16.78
N LYS A 171 -1.87 -3.10 17.07
CA LYS A 171 -0.55 -2.60 17.44
C LYS A 171 0.29 -2.30 16.18
N PRO A 172 1.37 -1.52 16.30
CA PRO A 172 2.28 -1.28 15.18
C PRO A 172 2.82 -2.56 14.53
N ASP A 173 3.06 -3.61 15.31
CA ASP A 173 3.54 -4.90 14.79
C ASP A 173 2.48 -5.61 13.93
N ASP A 174 1.23 -5.59 14.35
CA ASP A 174 0.10 -6.16 13.58
C ASP A 174 -0.12 -5.39 12.27
N LEU A 175 0.13 -4.07 12.28
CA LEU A 175 0.03 -3.25 11.07
C LEU A 175 1.17 -3.54 10.08
N ARG A 176 2.38 -3.84 10.56
CA ARG A 176 3.46 -4.31 9.69
C ARG A 176 3.15 -5.68 9.09
N ALA A 177 2.58 -6.59 9.87
CA ALA A 177 2.13 -7.89 9.38
C ALA A 177 1.05 -7.73 8.30
N PHE A 178 0.10 -6.81 8.49
CA PHE A 178 -0.89 -6.48 7.45
C PHE A 178 -0.26 -5.89 6.19
N ALA A 179 0.71 -4.98 6.32
CA ALA A 179 1.44 -4.44 5.18
C ALA A 179 2.22 -5.53 4.41
N GLN A 180 2.78 -6.51 5.12
CA GLN A 180 3.42 -7.68 4.51
C GLN A 180 2.40 -8.53 3.75
N GLN A 181 1.25 -8.85 4.34
CA GLN A 181 0.16 -9.58 3.67
C GLN A 181 -0.31 -8.86 2.39
N LEU A 182 -0.41 -7.53 2.40
CA LEU A 182 -0.72 -6.75 1.21
C LEU A 182 0.36 -6.89 0.14
N SER A 183 1.63 -6.81 0.52
CA SER A 183 2.76 -6.97 -0.42
C SER A 183 2.81 -8.38 -1.02
N GLU A 184 2.54 -9.41 -0.23
CA GLU A 184 2.45 -10.81 -0.69
C GLU A 184 1.27 -11.02 -1.63
N ALA A 185 0.16 -10.31 -1.41
CA ALA A 185 -0.98 -10.25 -2.31
C ALA A 185 -0.74 -9.38 -3.57
N GLY A 186 0.46 -8.79 -3.72
CA GLY A 186 0.81 -7.91 -4.84
C GLY A 186 0.11 -6.56 -4.82
N LYS A 187 -0.46 -6.14 -3.67
CA LYS A 187 -1.20 -4.89 -3.51
C LYS A 187 -0.30 -3.85 -2.83
N ASN A 188 -0.04 -2.74 -3.51
CA ASN A 188 0.72 -1.62 -2.95
C ASN A 188 -0.16 -0.36 -2.81
N PRO A 189 -0.53 0.03 -1.57
CA PRO A 189 -1.34 1.22 -1.35
C PRO A 189 -0.63 2.54 -1.68
N TYR A 190 0.71 2.54 -1.79
CA TYR A 190 1.50 3.71 -2.19
C TYR A 190 1.62 3.86 -3.70
N ALA A 191 1.30 2.82 -4.48
CA ALA A 191 1.31 2.86 -5.94
C ALA A 191 -0.11 3.00 -6.52
N THR A 192 -1.13 2.57 -5.78
CA THR A 192 -2.52 2.58 -6.23
C THR A 192 -3.45 2.89 -5.07
N SER A 193 -4.38 3.82 -5.27
CA SER A 193 -5.38 4.16 -4.26
C SER A 193 -6.28 2.95 -3.98
N MET A 194 -6.37 2.53 -2.72
CA MET A 194 -7.20 1.40 -2.30
C MET A 194 -7.79 1.61 -0.91
N ASP A 195 -8.97 1.04 -0.65
CA ASP A 195 -9.57 1.05 0.67
C ASP A 195 -8.93 -0.04 1.56
N LEU A 196 -7.91 0.38 2.31
CA LEU A 196 -7.19 -0.48 3.24
C LEU A 196 -8.08 -1.12 4.32
N LEU A 197 -9.22 -0.53 4.64
CA LEU A 197 -10.13 -1.06 5.66
C LEU A 197 -10.93 -2.25 5.16
N GLN A 198 -11.36 -2.18 3.90
CA GLN A 198 -11.97 -3.32 3.21
C GLN A 198 -10.94 -4.43 3.00
N GLU A 199 -9.74 -4.10 2.54
CA GLU A 199 -8.68 -5.09 2.31
C GLU A 199 -8.27 -5.79 3.60
N TYR A 200 -8.16 -5.06 4.72
CA TYR A 200 -7.90 -5.65 6.02
C TYR A 200 -8.97 -6.67 6.42
N ARG A 201 -10.25 -6.32 6.22
CA ARG A 201 -11.37 -7.22 6.50
C ARG A 201 -11.34 -8.47 5.66
N LEU A 202 -10.99 -8.36 4.38
CA LEU A 202 -10.94 -9.50 3.47
C LEU A 202 -9.80 -10.45 3.84
N LEU A 203 -8.61 -9.91 4.10
CA LEU A 203 -7.42 -10.71 4.42
C LEU A 203 -7.47 -11.32 5.83
N ASN A 204 -8.14 -10.65 6.78
CA ASN A 204 -8.21 -11.07 8.18
C ASN A 204 -9.63 -11.47 8.61
N PHE A 205 -10.49 -11.88 7.67
CA PHE A 205 -11.90 -12.16 7.98
C PHE A 205 -12.05 -13.25 9.06
N ASP A 206 -11.41 -14.40 8.87
CA ASP A 206 -11.56 -15.54 9.78
C ASP A 206 -11.04 -15.22 11.18
N THR A 207 -9.89 -14.55 11.26
CA THR A 207 -9.28 -14.16 12.54
C THR A 207 -10.15 -13.15 13.29
N LEU A 208 -10.81 -12.22 12.59
CA LEU A 208 -11.76 -11.28 13.17
C LEU A 208 -13.00 -11.99 13.72
N ILE A 209 -13.54 -12.97 12.99
CA ILE A 209 -14.70 -13.76 13.44
C ILE A 209 -14.34 -14.61 14.67
N GLU A 210 -13.18 -15.24 14.68
CA GLU A 210 -12.71 -16.02 15.84
C GLU A 210 -12.50 -15.14 17.07
N LYS A 211 -11.87 -13.98 16.91
CA LYS A 211 -11.67 -13.00 17.99
C LYS A 211 -13.01 -12.57 18.57
N ALA A 212 -13.97 -12.18 17.73
CA ALA A 212 -15.30 -11.77 18.14
C ALA A 212 -16.05 -12.87 18.91
N LYS A 213 -15.99 -14.12 18.44
CA LYS A 213 -16.57 -15.27 19.16
C LYS A 213 -15.92 -15.45 20.54
N SER A 214 -14.60 -15.36 20.61
CA SER A 214 -13.87 -15.53 21.88
C SER A 214 -14.18 -14.42 22.88
N GLU A 215 -14.34 -13.17 22.42
CA GLU A 215 -14.72 -12.03 23.23
C GLU A 215 -16.15 -12.16 23.75
N GLY A 216 -17.09 -12.59 22.89
CA GLY A 216 -18.47 -12.87 23.32
C GLY A 216 -18.57 -13.96 24.38
N ILE A 217 -17.80 -15.05 24.25
CA ILE A 217 -17.74 -16.11 25.29
C ILE A 217 -17.17 -15.56 26.60
N LYS A 218 -16.14 -14.71 26.54
CA LYS A 218 -15.55 -14.07 27.74
C LYS A 218 -16.55 -13.14 28.41
N GLU A 219 -17.28 -12.34 27.64
CA GLU A 219 -18.30 -11.43 28.17
C GLU A 219 -19.45 -12.20 28.81
N GLU A 220 -19.93 -13.27 28.18
CA GLU A 220 -20.98 -14.11 28.75
C GLU A 220 -20.51 -14.83 30.03
N ARG A 221 -19.27 -15.33 30.05
CA ARG A 221 -18.67 -15.87 31.29
C ARG A 221 -18.55 -14.82 32.39
N ALA A 222 -18.17 -13.59 32.04
CA ALA A 222 -18.07 -12.48 32.99
C ALA A 222 -19.45 -12.03 33.50
N ARG A 223 -20.49 -12.09 32.66
CA ARG A 223 -21.88 -11.83 33.07
C ARG A 223 -22.38 -12.95 33.98
N ALA A 224 -22.21 -14.20 33.59
CA ALA A 224 -22.60 -15.35 34.38
C ALA A 224 -21.91 -15.38 35.75
N SER A 225 -20.61 -15.04 35.82
CA SER A 225 -19.88 -14.96 37.09
C SER A 225 -20.36 -13.82 37.98
N LYS A 226 -20.69 -12.64 37.42
CA LYS A 226 -21.31 -11.54 38.17
C LYS A 226 -22.68 -11.92 38.73
N VAL A 227 -23.51 -12.63 37.96
CA VAL A 227 -24.82 -13.12 38.42
C VAL A 227 -24.65 -14.19 39.50
N ALA A 228 -23.75 -15.15 39.33
CA ALA A 228 -23.47 -16.18 40.33
C ALA A 228 -22.95 -15.59 41.65
N ALA A 229 -22.09 -14.55 41.59
CA ALA A 229 -21.60 -13.87 42.78
C ALA A 229 -22.64 -12.97 43.46
N SER A 230 -23.64 -12.48 42.70
CA SER A 230 -24.71 -11.62 43.22
C SER A 230 -26.00 -12.39 43.58
N ALA A 231 -26.08 -13.66 43.20
CA ALA A 231 -27.16 -14.55 43.59
C ALA A 231 -26.95 -14.98 45.04
N THR A 232 -27.56 -14.26 45.99
CA THR A 232 -27.77 -14.75 47.34
C THR A 232 -28.49 -16.09 47.25
N GLN A 233 -27.74 -17.19 47.45
CA GLN A 233 -28.34 -18.49 47.72
C GLN A 233 -29.23 -18.30 48.97
N PRO A 234 -30.54 -18.60 48.89
CA PRO A 234 -31.32 -18.71 50.11
C PRO A 234 -30.63 -19.75 50.98
N SER A 235 -30.29 -19.38 52.22
CA SER A 235 -29.65 -20.32 53.13
C SER A 235 -30.54 -21.55 53.25
N GLU A 236 -29.95 -22.73 53.10
CA GLU A 236 -30.54 -23.96 53.64
C GLU A 236 -30.51 -23.84 55.17
N ALA A 237 -31.41 -23.00 55.71
CA ALA A 237 -31.76 -23.04 57.10
C ALA A 237 -32.49 -24.37 57.32
N VAL A 238 -31.71 -25.39 57.66
CA VAL A 238 -32.16 -26.56 58.41
C VAL A 238 -33.11 -26.06 59.49
N GLY A 239 -34.36 -26.53 59.46
CA GLY A 239 -35.43 -26.08 60.33
C GLY A 239 -34.97 -26.02 61.78
N ALA A 240 -35.03 -24.82 62.37
CA ALA A 240 -34.80 -24.63 63.79
C ALA A 240 -35.83 -25.46 64.58
N PRO A 241 -35.43 -26.18 65.64
CA PRO A 241 -36.35 -26.92 66.48
C PRO A 241 -37.40 -25.96 67.08
N GLU A 242 -38.65 -26.43 67.05
CA GLU A 242 -39.86 -25.71 67.41
C GLU A 242 -39.79 -25.15 68.83
N THR A 243 -39.64 -23.83 68.93
CA THR A 243 -40.03 -23.08 70.12
C THR A 243 -41.33 -22.33 69.79
N PRO A 244 -42.37 -22.42 70.64
CA PRO A 244 -43.64 -21.78 70.35
C PRO A 244 -43.48 -20.24 70.34
N PRO A 245 -44.00 -19.54 69.32
CA PRO A 245 -43.80 -18.10 69.18
C PRO A 245 -44.60 -17.31 70.22
N GLU A 246 -43.95 -16.36 70.92
CA GLU A 246 -44.60 -15.43 71.85
C GLU A 246 -45.52 -14.41 71.14
N SER A 247 -45.44 -14.29 69.81
CA SER A 247 -46.32 -13.41 69.02
C SER A 247 -46.64 -14.00 67.65
N ILE A 248 -47.92 -13.98 67.27
CA ILE A 248 -48.43 -14.52 66.00
C ILE A 248 -48.45 -13.40 64.96
N SER A 249 -47.54 -13.47 63.97
CA SER A 249 -47.48 -12.52 62.84
C SER A 249 -47.97 -13.10 61.51
N THR A 250 -48.34 -14.38 61.48
CA THR A 250 -48.82 -15.05 60.26
C THR A 250 -50.02 -15.96 60.54
N VAL A 251 -50.88 -16.14 59.54
CA VAL A 251 -52.06 -17.03 59.61
C VAL A 251 -51.65 -18.48 59.92
N ALA A 252 -50.46 -18.90 59.45
CA ALA A 252 -49.89 -20.21 59.80
C ALA A 252 -49.54 -20.32 61.30
N GLY A 253 -49.03 -19.24 61.91
CA GLY A 253 -48.81 -19.18 63.36
C GLY A 253 -50.10 -19.22 64.18
N LEU A 254 -51.19 -18.65 63.64
CA LEU A 254 -52.51 -18.71 64.28
C LEU A 254 -53.10 -20.13 64.28
N ASN A 255 -53.01 -20.83 63.15
CA ASN A 255 -53.50 -22.21 63.05
C ASN A 255 -52.78 -23.16 64.01
N ARG A 256 -51.46 -23.02 64.15
CA ARG A 256 -50.68 -23.82 65.11
C ARG A 256 -51.04 -23.56 66.57
N LEU A 257 -51.34 -22.31 66.94
CA LEU A 257 -51.79 -22.00 68.30
C LEU A 257 -53.16 -22.62 68.61
N LEU A 258 -54.05 -22.65 67.62
CA LEU A 258 -55.38 -23.25 67.75
C LEU A 258 -55.33 -24.78 67.84
N GLU A 259 -54.39 -25.42 67.14
CA GLU A 259 -54.18 -26.87 67.21
C GLU A 259 -53.63 -27.32 68.57
N ASN A 260 -52.72 -26.55 69.17
CA ASN A 260 -52.17 -26.85 70.51
C ASN A 260 -53.13 -26.57 71.68
N ARG A 261 -54.35 -26.10 71.42
CA ARG A 261 -55.39 -25.80 72.44
C ARG A 261 -56.51 -26.84 72.53
N LYS A 262 -56.42 -27.94 71.79
CA LYS A 262 -57.26 -29.14 71.94
C LYS A 262 -56.58 -30.17 72.82
#